data_AF-A0AAW2QFK8-F1
#
_entry.id   AF-A0AAW2QFK8-F1
#
_cell.length_a   1.000
_cell.length_b   1.000
_cell.length_c   1.000
_cell.angle_alpha   90.00
_cell.angle_beta   90.00
_cell.angle_gamma   90.00
#
_symmetry.space_group_name_H-M   'P 1'
#
loop_
_entity.id
_entity.type
_entity.pdbx_description
1 polymer ?
#
loop_
_entity_poly.entity_id
_entity_poly.type
_entity_poly.pdbx_seq_one_letter_code
_entity_poly.pdbx_strand_id
1 'polypeptide(L)' 'MRSIQVGLLCVQRNPEDRPTMSSVVLMLGNEGDIPQAKKPGFFTERDVLDGQNSTSTKAANSTNEVTITMLEPR' A
#
# COMPACT_ATOMS: atom_id res chain seq x y z
N MET A 1 -11.93 -12.14 6.35
CA MET A 1 -11.31 -12.04 5.00
C MET A 1 -11.83 -10.86 4.17
N ARG A 2 -13.07 -10.38 4.38
CA ARG A 2 -13.67 -9.22 3.69
C ARG A 2 -12.82 -7.94 3.74
N SER A 3 -12.32 -7.58 4.93
CA SER A 3 -11.46 -6.41 5.14
C SER A 3 -10.16 -6.44 4.32
N ILE A 4 -9.58 -7.62 4.09
CA ILE A 4 -8.38 -7.78 3.28
C ILE A 4 -8.71 -7.51 1.81
N GLN A 5 -9.80 -8.10 1.30
CA GLN A 5 -10.23 -7.90 -0.10
C GLN A 5 -10.57 -6.42 -0.37
N VAL A 6 -11.29 -5.77 0.55
CA VAL A 6 -11.60 -4.33 0.46
C VAL A 6 -10.32 -3.49 0.56
N GLY A 7 -9.41 -3.84 1.47
CA GLY A 7 -8.12 -3.16 1.60
C GLY A 7 -7.29 -3.22 0.31
N LEU A 8 -7.30 -4.35 -0.41
CA LEU A 8 -6.64 -4.49 -1.71
C LEU A 8 -7.27 -3.59 -2.79
N LEU A 9 -8.59 -3.36 -2.76
CA LEU A 9 -9.27 -2.44 -3.67
C LEU A 9 -8.94 -0.97 -3.39
N CYS A 10 -8.65 -0.60 -2.14
CA CYS A 10 -8.30 0.78 -1.79
C CYS A 10 -6.92 1.21 -2.32
N VAL A 11 -6.04 0.26 -2.62
CA VAL A 11 -4.65 0.53 -3.04
C VAL A 11 -4.41 0.29 -4.52
N GLN A 12 -5.45 0.29 -5.36
CA GLN A 12 -5.31 0.09 -6.81
C GLN A 12 -4.42 1.14 -7.47
N ARG A 13 -3.72 0.72 -8.53
CA ARG A 13 -2.85 1.58 -9.36
C ARG A 13 -3.62 2.75 -9.96
N ASN A 14 -4.74 2.47 -10.59
CA ASN A 14 -5.60 3.48 -11.18
C ASN A 14 -6.56 4.03 -10.10
N PRO A 15 -6.63 5.36 -9.90
CA PRO A 15 -7.55 5.96 -8.93
C PRO A 15 -9.01 5.61 -9.17
N GLU A 16 -9.41 5.53 -10.44
CA GLU A 16 -10.78 5.18 -10.86
C GLU A 16 -11.21 3.75 -10.47
N ASP A 17 -10.24 2.87 -10.21
CA ASP A 17 -10.51 1.50 -9.75
C ASP A 17 -10.70 1.40 -8.23
N ARG A 18 -10.52 2.51 -7.49
CA ARG A 18 -10.66 2.53 -6.04
C ARG A 18 -12.13 2.76 -5.66
N PRO A 19 -12.67 1.99 -4.70
CA PRO A 19 -14.04 2.19 -4.26
C PRO A 19 -14.19 3.54 -3.54
N THR A 20 -15.37 4.13 -3.64
CA THR A 20 -15.74 5.29 -2.81
C THR A 20 -15.82 4.88 -1.35
N MET A 21 -15.66 5.82 -0.42
CA MET A 21 -15.80 5.53 1.02
C MET A 21 -17.18 4.96 1.38
N SER A 22 -18.25 5.38 0.71
CA SER A 22 -19.58 4.80 0.89
C SER A 22 -19.64 3.33 0.47
N SER A 23 -19.05 3.00 -0.68
CA SER A 23 -18.95 1.62 -1.16
C SER A 23 -18.11 0.75 -0.21
N VAL A 24 -17.01 1.29 0.34
CA VAL A 24 -16.17 0.60 1.34
C VAL A 24 -16.98 0.24 2.58
N VAL A 25 -17.81 1.15 3.12
CA VAL A 25 -18.64 0.88 4.30
C VAL A 25 -19.68 -0.21 4.01
N LEU A 26 -20.36 -0.15 2.87
CA LEU A 26 -21.31 -1.19 2.45
C LEU A 26 -20.62 -2.55 2.30
N MET A 27 -19.48 -2.57 1.60
CA MET A 27 -18.69 -3.78 1.46
C MET A 27 -18.27 -4.31 2.84
N LEU A 28 -17.79 -3.50 3.76
CA LEU A 28 -17.42 -3.97 5.11
C LEU A 28 -18.62 -4.47 5.93
N GLY A 29 -19.80 -3.90 5.70
CA GLY A 29 -21.08 -4.33 6.28
C GLY A 29 -21.64 -5.64 5.71
N ASN A 30 -20.89 -6.31 4.83
CA ASN A 30 -21.32 -7.51 4.12
C ASN A 30 -22.49 -7.29 3.13
N GLU A 31 -22.67 -6.05 2.69
CA GLU A 31 -23.62 -5.70 1.65
C GLU A 31 -22.91 -5.65 0.28
N GLY A 32 -23.47 -6.36 -0.70
CA GLY A 32 -22.95 -6.44 -2.07
C GLY A 32 -21.78 -7.40 -2.28
N ASP A 33 -21.40 -7.57 -3.53
CA ASP A 33 -20.26 -8.40 -3.93
C ASP A 33 -18.96 -7.60 -3.91
N ILE A 34 -17.84 -8.29 -3.62
CA ILE A 34 -16.51 -7.68 -3.65
C ILE A 34 -15.82 -8.08 -4.96
N PRO A 35 -15.51 -7.12 -5.85
CA PRO A 35 -14.79 -7.43 -7.07
C PRO A 35 -13.35 -7.86 -6.77
N GLN A 36 -12.76 -8.63 -7.68
CA GLN A 36 -11.36 -9.00 -7.59
C GLN A 36 -10.45 -7.78 -7.75
N ALA A 37 -9.44 -7.66 -6.90
CA ALA A 37 -8.46 -6.60 -7.01
C ALA A 37 -7.53 -6.80 -8.22
N LYS A 38 -7.25 -5.69 -8.93
CA LYS A 38 -6.20 -5.56 -9.95
C LYS A 38 -4.82 -5.32 -9.29
N LYS A 39 -3.85 -4.82 -10.06
CA LYS A 39 -2.49 -4.56 -9.59
C LYS A 39 -2.46 -3.35 -8.63
N PRO A 40 -1.90 -3.50 -7.41
CA PRO A 40 -1.72 -2.38 -6.49
C PRO A 40 -0.85 -1.27 -7.06
N GLY A 41 -1.12 -0.03 -6.66
CA GLY A 41 -0.41 1.15 -7.15
C GLY A 41 1.01 1.28 -6.65
N PHE A 42 1.26 0.72 -5.47
CA PHE A 42 2.56 0.67 -4.84
C PHE A 42 2.89 -0.79 -4.54
N PHE A 43 3.49 -1.45 -5.51
CA PHE A 43 4.10 -2.74 -5.32
C PHE A 43 5.61 -2.49 -5.30
N THR A 44 6.17 -2.31 -4.11
CA THR A 44 7.62 -2.53 -3.96
C THR A 44 7.77 -4.04 -4.10
N GLU A 45 8.17 -4.50 -5.29
CA GLU A 45 8.78 -5.81 -5.42
C GLU A 45 9.92 -5.81 -4.39
N ARG A 46 9.70 -6.42 -3.23
CA ARG A 46 10.80 -7.13 -2.61
C ARG A 46 11.06 -8.21 -3.63
N ASP A 47 12.12 -8.06 -4.42
CA ASP A 47 12.63 -9.10 -5.30
C ASP A 47 12.68 -10.40 -4.48
N VAL A 48 11.62 -11.19 -4.54
CA VAL A 48 11.66 -12.57 -4.08
C VAL A 48 12.28 -13.29 -5.26
N LEU A 49 13.59 -13.10 -5.42
CA LEU A 49 14.40 -13.93 -6.29
C LEU A 49 14.20 -15.36 -5.79
N ASP A 50 13.40 -16.11 -6.55
CA ASP A 50 13.20 -17.53 -6.39
C ASP A 50 14.56 -18.22 -6.22
N GLY A 51 14.80 -18.76 -5.03
CA GLY A 51 15.66 -19.92 -4.87
C GLY A 51 17.18 -19.72 -4.97
N GLN A 52 17.77 -18.67 -4.39
CA GLN A 52 19.20 -18.72 -4.03
C GLN A 52 19.47 -18.31 -2.59
N ASN A 53 19.81 -19.33 -1.81
CA ASN A 53 20.30 -19.26 -0.45
C ASN A 53 21.71 -18.65 -0.48
N SER A 54 21.91 -17.34 -0.25
CA SER A 54 23.23 -16.78 0.10
C SER A 54 23.17 -15.37 0.73
N THR A 55 23.39 -15.36 2.05
CA THR A 55 24.30 -14.52 2.83
C THR A 55 24.38 -13.00 2.57
N SER A 56 23.90 -12.24 3.57
CA SER A 56 24.40 -10.95 4.08
C SER A 56 25.28 -10.12 3.15
N THR A 57 24.72 -9.04 2.58
CA THR A 57 25.46 -7.78 2.45
C THR A 57 24.56 -6.58 2.65
N LYS A 58 24.72 -6.00 3.84
CA LYS A 58 24.58 -4.57 4.18
C LYS A 58 23.17 -3.97 4.06
N ALA A 59 22.54 -3.84 5.22
CA ALA A 59 21.62 -2.75 5.50
C ALA A 59 22.29 -1.41 5.11
N ALA A 60 21.98 -0.91 3.92
CA ALA A 60 22.13 0.50 3.65
C ALA A 60 20.98 1.18 4.39
N ASN A 61 21.23 1.58 5.63
CA ASN A 61 20.34 2.48 6.34
C ASN A 61 20.13 3.70 5.44
N SER A 62 18.87 3.96 5.07
CA SER A 62 18.48 5.20 4.40
C SER A 62 18.61 6.32 5.42
N THR A 63 19.62 7.17 5.27
CA THR A 63 19.70 8.42 6.03
C THR A 63 18.54 9.30 5.57
N ASN A 64 17.57 9.55 6.45
CA ASN A 64 16.48 10.48 6.13
C ASN A 64 17.04 11.92 6.16
N GLU A 65 17.25 12.50 4.98
CA GLU A 65 17.62 13.91 4.79
C GLU A 65 16.40 14.82 5.12
N VAL A 66 16.03 14.96 6.39
CA VAL A 66 14.95 15.88 6.81
C VAL A 66 15.53 17.26 7.05
N THR A 67 15.10 18.26 6.26
CA THR A 67 15.43 19.67 6.51
C THR A 67 14.48 20.25 7.55
N ILE A 68 15.01 20.69 8.69
CA ILE A 68 14.25 21.41 9.73
C ILE A 68 14.32 22.90 9.43
N THR A 69 13.21 23.53 9.09
CA THR A 69 13.10 24.98 8.97
C THR A 69 12.66 25.58 10.31
N MET A 70 13.46 26.49 10.88
CA MET A 70 13.11 27.23 12.10
C MET A 70 12.08 28.31 11.77
N LEU A 71 10.96 28.33 12.49
CA LEU A 71 9.95 29.38 12.39
C LEU A 71 10.30 30.52 13.37
N GLU A 72 10.34 31.76 12.87
CA GLU A 72 10.50 32.95 13.72
C GLU A 72 9.15 33.44 14.25
N PRO A 73 9.05 33.80 15.54
CA PRO A 73 7.85 34.43 16.09
C PRO A 73 7.67 35.85 15.56
N ARG A 74 6.42 36.24 15.28
CA ARG A 74 6.03 37.63 14.97
C ARG A 74 5.55 38.36 16.21
#